data_AF-A0A9E2X6I5-F1
#
_entry.id   AF-A0A9E2X6I5-F1
#
_cell.length_a   1.000
_cell.length_b   1.000
_cell.length_c   1.000
_cell.angle_alpha   90.00
_cell.angle_beta   90.00
_cell.angle_gamma   90.00
#
_symmetry.space_group_name_H-M   'P 1'
#
loop_
_entity.id
_entity.type
_entity.pdbx_description
1 polymer ?
#
loop_
_entity_poly.entity_id
_entity_poly.type
_entity_poly.pdbx_seq_one_letter_code
_entity_poly.pdbx_strand_id
1 'polypeptide(L)'
;MSETTGISWLAAELNRRKGQLLLRQRNNDADEELYGNALCIAREQEAKMWELRAAVSLARLRGEEGRRAEASDLLEPVYGWFTEGFDTPDLKEAKELLAELA
;
A
#
# COMPACT_ATOMS: atom_id res chain seq x y z
N MET A 1 3.12 27.26 -10.13
CA MET A 1 2.20 26.19 -10.58
C MET A 1 3.03 25.05 -11.18
N SER A 2 3.55 24.11 -10.36
CA SER A 2 4.18 22.88 -10.87
C SER A 2 4.42 21.76 -9.85
N GLU A 3 4.07 21.92 -8.57
CA GLU A 3 4.41 20.92 -7.54
C GLU A 3 3.35 19.82 -7.38
N THR A 4 2.09 20.10 -7.71
CA THR A 4 0.99 19.13 -7.62
C THR A 4 1.05 18.06 -8.72
N THR A 5 1.64 18.39 -9.87
CA THR A 5 1.67 17.51 -11.05
C THR A 5 2.66 16.35 -10.89
N GLY A 6 3.81 16.58 -10.26
CA GLY A 6 4.82 15.54 -10.03
C GLY A 6 4.33 14.45 -9.07
N ILE A 7 3.63 14.86 -8.00
CA ILE A 7 3.05 13.96 -6.98
C ILE A 7 1.92 13.11 -7.59
N SER A 8 1.08 13.71 -8.45
CA SER A 8 0.01 13.00 -9.16
C SER A 8 0.54 11.98 -10.17
N TRP A 9 1.61 12.32 -10.89
CA TRP A 9 2.24 11.41 -11.85
C TRP A 9 2.93 10.22 -11.17
N LEU A 10 3.64 10.45 -10.06
CA LEU A 10 4.23 9.36 -9.27
C LEU A 10 3.13 8.42 -8.72
N ALA A 11 1.98 8.99 -8.35
CA ALA A 11 0.84 8.24 -7.81
C ALA A 11 0.19 7.38 -8.89
N ALA A 12 0.05 7.92 -10.09
CA ALA A 12 -0.45 7.20 -11.25
C ALA A 12 0.51 6.08 -11.66
N GLU A 13 1.82 6.32 -11.71
CA GLU A 13 2.80 5.31 -12.10
C GLU A 13 2.95 4.20 -11.06
N LEU A 14 2.83 4.51 -9.76
CA LEU A 14 2.80 3.48 -8.72
C LEU A 14 1.54 2.61 -8.82
N ASN A 15 0.36 3.21 -9.00
CA ASN A 15 -0.89 2.47 -9.21
C ASN A 15 -0.87 1.65 -10.51
N ARG A 16 -0.25 2.18 -11.57
CA ARG A 16 -0.03 1.46 -12.82
C ARG A 16 0.86 0.25 -12.61
N ARG A 17 1.96 0.39 -11.87
CA ARG A 17 2.86 -0.73 -11.51
C ARG A 17 2.17 -1.76 -10.60
N LYS A 18 1.39 -1.33 -9.61
CA LYS A 18 0.55 -2.20 -8.75
C LYS A 18 -0.45 -3.01 -9.58
N GLY A 19 -1.20 -2.35 -10.46
CA GLY A 19 -2.12 -3.03 -11.38
C GLY A 19 -1.40 -3.96 -12.36
N GLN A 20 -0.20 -3.59 -12.82
CA GLN A 20 0.58 -4.43 -13.73
C GLN A 20 1.19 -5.65 -13.04
N LEU A 21 1.40 -5.61 -11.72
CA LEU A 21 1.79 -6.74 -10.88
C LEU A 21 0.62 -7.71 -10.68
N LEU A 22 -0.53 -7.18 -10.25
CA LEU A 22 -1.76 -7.94 -10.03
C LEU A 22 -2.25 -8.67 -11.29
N LEU A 23 -2.01 -8.10 -12.47
CA LEU A 23 -2.42 -8.69 -13.76
C LEU A 23 -1.42 -9.72 -14.33
N ARG A 24 -0.18 -9.83 -13.84
CA ARG A 24 0.90 -10.55 -14.55
C ARG A 24 1.31 -11.93 -14.05
N GLN A 25 0.67 -12.48 -13.01
CA GLN A 25 0.94 -13.79 -12.39
C GLN A 25 1.81 -13.71 -11.14
N ARG A 26 1.26 -14.32 -10.09
CA ARG A 26 1.88 -14.66 -8.81
C ARG A 26 3.31 -15.16 -8.97
N ASN A 27 4.27 -14.31 -8.65
CA ASN A 27 5.53 -14.75 -8.04
C ASN A 27 5.67 -13.99 -6.72
N ASN A 28 4.84 -14.40 -5.76
CA ASN A 28 4.55 -13.64 -4.55
C ASN A 28 5.82 -13.24 -3.78
N ASP A 29 6.87 -14.06 -3.80
CA ASP A 29 8.12 -13.78 -3.09
C ASP A 29 8.82 -12.51 -3.63
N ALA A 30 8.92 -12.36 -4.96
CA ALA A 30 9.56 -11.20 -5.58
C ALA A 30 8.71 -9.92 -5.42
N ASP A 31 7.39 -10.09 -5.44
CA ASP A 31 6.43 -9.01 -5.26
C ASP A 31 6.46 -8.49 -3.81
N GLU A 32 6.56 -9.40 -2.83
CA GLU A 32 6.71 -9.08 -1.42
C GLU A 32 8.01 -8.31 -1.14
N GLU A 33 9.14 -8.74 -1.70
CA GLU A 33 10.41 -8.05 -1.52
C GLU A 33 10.36 -6.60 -2.07
N LEU A 34 9.76 -6.41 -3.25
CA LEU A 34 9.59 -5.09 -3.85
C LEU A 34 8.71 -4.17 -3.00
N TYR A 35 7.59 -4.68 -2.47
CA TYR A 35 6.73 -3.90 -1.59
C TYR A 35 7.36 -3.62 -0.23
N GLY A 36 8.11 -4.57 0.33
CA GLY A 36 8.91 -4.37 1.53
C GLY A 36 9.92 -3.24 1.36
N ASN A 37 10.65 -3.23 0.24
CA ASN A 37 11.61 -2.18 -0.08
C ASN A 37 10.94 -0.80 -0.25
N ALA A 38 9.80 -0.74 -0.97
CA ALA A 38 9.04 0.49 -1.13
C ALA A 38 8.53 1.04 0.23
N LEU A 39 8.11 0.16 1.13
CA LEU A 39 7.68 0.52 2.48
C LEU A 39 8.85 1.09 3.30
N CYS A 40 10.02 0.46 3.27
CA CYS A 40 11.23 0.96 3.94
C CYS A 40 11.60 2.37 3.44
N ILE A 41 11.65 2.57 2.13
CA ILE A 41 11.96 3.88 1.53
C ILE A 41 10.92 4.93 1.94
N ALA A 42 9.63 4.59 1.92
CA ALA A 42 8.57 5.52 2.32
C ALA A 42 8.66 5.91 3.81
N ARG A 43 9.06 4.97 4.67
CA ARG A 43 9.32 5.22 6.10
C ARG A 43 10.50 6.17 6.31
N GLU A 44 11.62 5.91 5.62
CA GLU A 44 12.81 6.76 5.68
C GLU A 44 12.55 8.19 5.20
N GLN A 45 11.65 8.36 4.23
CA GLN A 45 11.25 9.66 3.69
C GLN A 45 10.10 10.33 4.46
N GLU A 46 9.62 9.71 5.55
CA GLU A 46 8.44 10.14 6.32
C GLU A 46 7.19 10.36 5.44
N ALA A 47 7.12 9.64 4.32
CA ALA A 47 6.17 9.88 3.25
C ALA A 47 4.91 9.03 3.47
N LYS A 48 4.11 9.41 4.49
CA LYS A 48 3.03 8.57 5.05
C LYS A 48 1.99 8.05 4.06
N MET A 49 1.61 8.88 3.08
CA MET A 49 0.66 8.42 2.05
C MET A 49 1.24 7.28 1.19
N TRP A 50 2.55 7.31 0.94
CA TRP A 50 3.26 6.26 0.22
C TRP A 50 3.47 5.02 1.07
N GLU A 51 3.72 5.21 2.37
CA GLU A 51 3.77 4.13 3.36
C GLU A 51 2.45 3.35 3.36
N LEU A 52 1.31 4.05 3.38
CA LEU A 52 -0.01 3.41 3.31
C LEU A 52 -0.21 2.60 2.03
N ARG A 53 0.11 3.18 0.87
CA ARG A 53 -0.07 2.48 -0.43
C ARG A 53 0.80 1.23 -0.55
N ALA A 54 2.03 1.29 -0.06
CA ALA A 54 2.92 0.13 -0.01
C ALA A 54 2.39 -0.93 0.96
N ALA A 55 1.98 -0.52 2.17
CA ALA A 55 1.42 -1.41 3.18
C ALA A 55 0.14 -2.13 2.69
N VAL A 56 -0.78 -1.42 2.03
CA VAL A 56 -1.99 -2.01 1.44
C VAL A 56 -1.65 -3.07 0.39
N SER A 57 -0.66 -2.81 -0.46
CA SER A 57 -0.27 -3.74 -1.53
C SER A 57 0.34 -5.03 -0.94
N LEU A 58 1.22 -4.88 0.06
CA LEU A 58 1.83 -6.01 0.74
C LEU A 58 0.83 -6.78 1.61
N ALA A 59 -0.07 -6.09 2.31
CA ALA A 59 -1.13 -6.71 3.10
C ALA A 59 -2.09 -7.52 2.21
N ARG A 60 -2.44 -7.02 1.02
CA ARG A 60 -3.29 -7.75 0.06
C ARG A 60 -2.60 -9.04 -0.40
N LEU A 61 -1.32 -8.97 -0.76
CA LEU A 61 -0.53 -10.13 -1.15
C LEU A 61 -0.49 -11.20 -0.05
N ARG A 62 -0.17 -10.80 1.18
CA ARG A 62 -0.17 -11.68 2.36
C ARG A 62 -1.54 -12.28 2.65
N GLY A 63 -2.61 -11.49 2.52
CA GLY A 63 -3.99 -11.94 2.68
C GLY A 63 -4.37 -13.03 1.66
N GLU A 64 -3.98 -12.86 0.40
CA GLU A 64 -4.21 -13.84 -0.67
C GLU A 64 -3.45 -15.17 -0.49
N GLU A 65 -2.42 -15.17 0.34
CA GLU A 65 -1.65 -16.37 0.77
C GLU A 65 -2.18 -16.99 2.06
N GLY A 66 -3.22 -16.40 2.66
CA GLY A 66 -3.77 -16.84 3.94
C GLY A 66 -3.03 -16.31 5.17
N ARG A 67 -2.00 -15.47 4.99
CA ARG A 67 -1.23 -14.82 6.07
C ARG A 67 -1.95 -13.56 6.58
N ARG A 68 -3.23 -13.71 6.98
CA ARG A 68 -4.10 -12.59 7.37
C ARG A 68 -3.59 -11.79 8.56
N ALA A 69 -3.11 -12.46 9.61
CA ALA A 69 -2.57 -11.79 10.78
C ALA A 69 -1.36 -10.90 10.42
N GLU A 70 -0.40 -11.42 9.65
CA GLU A 70 0.76 -10.65 9.18
C GLU A 70 0.39 -9.47 8.27
N ALA A 71 -0.74 -9.56 7.57
CA ALA A 71 -1.27 -8.48 6.75
C ALA A 71 -1.90 -7.38 7.60
N SER A 72 -2.70 -7.74 8.60
CA SER A 72 -3.32 -6.79 9.55
C SER A 72 -2.27 -6.09 10.40
N ASP A 73 -1.34 -6.85 11.00
CA ASP A 73 -0.26 -6.32 11.85
C ASP A 73 0.62 -5.29 11.10
N LEU A 74 0.74 -5.46 9.78
CA LEU A 74 1.45 -4.54 8.91
C LEU A 74 0.66 -3.25 8.63
N LEU A 75 -0.63 -3.37 8.33
CA LEU A 75 -1.45 -2.29 7.80
C LEU A 75 -2.07 -1.41 8.89
N GLU A 76 -2.50 -2.01 10.01
CA GLU A 76 -3.12 -1.29 11.14
C GLU A 76 -2.30 -0.10 11.65
N PRO A 77 -0.99 -0.22 11.96
CA PRO A 77 -0.22 0.90 12.50
C PRO A 77 -0.05 2.04 11.48
N VAL A 78 0.00 1.72 10.19
CA VAL A 78 0.13 2.72 9.12
C VAL A 78 -1.20 3.45 8.92
N TYR A 79 -2.32 2.72 8.91
CA TYR A 79 -3.66 3.30 8.84
C TYR A 79 -3.97 4.16 10.07
N GLY A 80 -3.63 3.68 11.27
CA GLY A 80 -3.87 4.37 12.54
C GLY A 80 -3.06 5.66 12.75
N TRP A 81 -2.06 5.93 11.92
CA TRP A 81 -1.34 7.22 11.94
C TRP A 81 -2.20 8.37 11.39
N PHE A 82 -3.12 8.08 10.48
CA PHE A 82 -3.97 9.11 9.88
C PHE A 82 -5.10 9.51 10.82
N THR A 83 -5.32 10.81 10.96
CA THR A 83 -6.44 11.38 11.75
C THR A 83 -7.47 12.10 10.88
N GLU A 84 -7.13 12.31 9.60
CA GLU A 84 -7.95 12.99 8.60
C GLU A 84 -7.79 12.33 7.23
N GLY A 85 -8.61 12.74 6.26
CA GLY A 85 -8.52 12.22 4.88
C GLY A 85 -9.15 10.84 4.68
N PHE A 86 -9.91 10.31 5.64
CA PHE A 86 -10.60 9.02 5.53
C PHE A 86 -11.59 8.91 4.36
N ASP A 87 -11.93 10.03 3.72
CA ASP A 87 -12.72 10.04 2.50
C ASP A 87 -11.93 9.81 1.21
N THR A 88 -10.60 9.83 1.29
CA THR A 88 -9.71 9.57 0.15
C THR A 88 -9.80 8.10 -0.29
N PRO A 89 -9.61 7.82 -1.58
CA PRO A 89 -9.61 6.44 -2.09
C PRO A 89 -8.62 5.54 -1.37
N ASP A 90 -7.42 6.04 -1.05
CA ASP A 90 -6.36 5.25 -0.41
C ASP A 90 -6.73 4.81 1.02
N LEU A 91 -7.32 5.71 1.82
CA LEU A 91 -7.74 5.36 3.19
C LEU A 91 -9.03 4.53 3.21
N LYS A 92 -9.90 4.67 2.19
CA LYS A 92 -11.04 3.76 1.99
C LYS A 92 -10.58 2.34 1.65
N GLU A 93 -9.65 2.21 0.71
CA GLU A 93 -9.07 0.90 0.34
C GLU A 93 -8.41 0.22 1.55
N ALA A 94 -7.63 0.96 2.34
CA ALA A 94 -6.97 0.41 3.53
C ALA A 94 -7.99 -0.09 4.57
N LYS A 95 -9.07 0.68 4.80
CA LYS A 95 -10.13 0.29 5.73
C LYS A 95 -10.88 -0.96 5.28
N GLU A 96 -11.22 -1.03 4.00
CA GLU A 96 -11.90 -2.18 3.41
C GLU A 96 -11.02 -3.43 3.53
N LEU A 97 -9.74 -3.32 3.21
CA LEU A 97 -8.79 -4.43 3.35
C LEU A 97 -8.63 -4.88 4.81
N LEU A 98 -8.54 -3.97 5.78
CA LEU A 98 -8.50 -4.34 7.21
C LEU A 98 -9.76 -5.10 7.63
N ALA A 99 -10.93 -4.74 7.10
CA ALA A 99 -12.17 -5.46 7.38
C ALA A 99 -12.21 -6.85 6.73
N GLU A 100 -11.56 -7.05 5.57
CA GLU A 100 -11.42 -8.35 4.90
C GLU A 100 -10.42 -9.30 5.59
N LEU A 101 -9.46 -8.74 6.34
CA LEU A 101 -8.40 -9.47 7.01
C LEU A 101 -8.76 -9.92 8.45
N ALA A 102 -9.83 -9.35 9.02
CA ALA A 102 -10.39 -9.72 10.32
C ALA A 102 -11.10 -11.09 10.28
#